data_AF-A0A7V6XLL6-F1
#
_entry.id   AF-A0A7V6XLL6-F1
#
_cell.length_a   1.000
_cell.length_b   1.000
_cell.length_c   1.000
_cell.angle_alpha   90.00
_cell.angle_beta   90.00
_cell.angle_gamma   90.00
#
_symmetry.space_group_name_H-M   'P 1'
#
loop_
_entity.id
_entity.type
_entity.pdbx_description
1 polymer ?
#
loop_
_entity_poly.entity_id
_entity_poly.type
_entity_poly.pdbx_seq_one_letter_code
_entity_poly.pdbx_strand_id
1 'polypeptide(L)'
;MEFNHAITPKGDYSDDLFDAAKVSYSFLITYGGLPADSYIVQAKTLEHDERSSKFTYDYRYNGAPVLGERNAIEIVITQGEVKNYYRNLEHPVSVIPEEQALSIPPTKALEIAAANLRFLIGAQEDKHKIKDVYLGYYRLDDDAEYVISPVWIVELKDIKIFIDALKGTMISLD
;
A
#
# COMPACT_ATOMS: atom_id res chain seq x y z
N MET A 1 -23.99 6.92 0.70
CA MET A 1 -24.29 8.36 0.56
C MET A 1 -23.38 8.85 -0.55
N GLU A 2 -23.92 9.02 -1.77
CA GLU A 2 -23.17 9.47 -2.95
C GLU A 2 -23.14 11.00 -2.96
N PHE A 3 -21.95 11.59 -3.07
CA PHE A 3 -21.77 13.04 -3.14
C PHE A 3 -21.62 13.45 -4.61
N ASN A 4 -22.55 14.28 -5.11
CA ASN A 4 -22.64 14.75 -6.50
C ASN A 4 -22.62 16.28 -6.61
N HIS A 5 -21.67 16.98 -6.00
CA HIS A 5 -21.46 18.40 -6.29
C HIS A 5 -20.00 18.83 -6.24
N ALA A 6 -19.61 19.57 -7.26
CA ALA A 6 -18.29 20.16 -7.47
C ALA A 6 -18.04 21.40 -6.62
N ILE A 7 -16.84 21.51 -6.04
CA ILE A 7 -16.31 22.73 -5.43
C ILE A 7 -14.93 22.96 -6.05
N THR A 8 -14.78 24.02 -6.84
CA THR A 8 -13.56 24.29 -7.63
C THR A 8 -12.93 25.65 -7.26
N PRO A 9 -11.63 25.68 -6.96
CA PRO A 9 -10.73 26.79 -7.27
C PRO A 9 -9.78 26.44 -8.45
N LYS A 10 -9.35 27.44 -9.26
CA LYS A 10 -8.66 27.34 -10.57
C LYS A 10 -7.10 27.33 -10.53
N GLY A 11 -6.44 26.58 -11.46
CA GLY A 11 -5.09 26.82 -12.06
C GLY A 11 -4.36 25.51 -12.56
N ASP A 12 -4.40 25.08 -13.84
CA ASP A 12 -3.53 25.23 -15.06
C ASP A 12 -2.17 24.44 -15.24
N TYR A 13 -2.05 23.10 -15.04
CA TYR A 13 -0.92 22.08 -15.03
C TYR A 13 0.59 22.40 -15.16
N SER A 14 1.40 22.62 -14.12
CA SER A 14 1.52 23.94 -13.48
C SER A 14 0.37 24.32 -12.57
N ASP A 15 0.58 24.55 -11.28
CA ASP A 15 -0.58 24.55 -10.38
C ASP A 15 -1.35 23.19 -10.45
N ASP A 16 -1.87 22.62 -11.56
CA ASP A 16 -2.81 21.48 -11.53
C ASP A 16 -2.32 20.12 -11.01
N LEU A 17 -1.09 19.58 -11.18
CA LEU A 17 -0.81 18.29 -10.51
C LEU A 17 -0.69 18.50 -9.00
N PHE A 18 -0.05 19.60 -8.60
CA PHE A 18 0.06 19.98 -7.20
C PHE A 18 -1.28 20.44 -6.62
N ASP A 19 -2.10 21.12 -7.40
CA ASP A 19 -3.45 21.57 -7.05
C ASP A 19 -4.43 20.43 -7.08
N ALA A 20 -4.31 19.48 -8.02
CA ALA A 20 -5.02 18.21 -7.95
C ALA A 20 -4.60 17.42 -6.71
N ALA A 21 -3.33 17.48 -6.28
CA ALA A 21 -2.90 16.90 -5.02
C ALA A 21 -3.52 17.64 -3.82
N LYS A 22 -3.63 18.97 -3.87
CA LYS A 22 -4.33 19.77 -2.84
C LYS A 22 -5.82 19.45 -2.81
N VAL A 23 -6.49 19.35 -3.96
CA VAL A 23 -7.90 18.98 -4.11
C VAL A 23 -8.11 17.57 -3.56
N SER A 24 -7.25 16.63 -3.95
CA SER A 24 -7.25 15.27 -3.45
C SER A 24 -7.11 15.23 -1.94
N TYR A 25 -6.09 15.87 -1.38
CA TYR A 25 -5.86 15.93 0.05
C TYR A 25 -7.03 16.60 0.79
N SER A 26 -7.52 17.73 0.28
CA SER A 26 -8.65 18.48 0.85
C SER A 26 -9.92 17.64 0.85
N PHE A 27 -10.17 16.88 -0.21
CA PHE A 27 -11.28 15.94 -0.27
C PHE A 27 -11.14 14.82 0.78
N LEU A 28 -9.95 14.25 0.93
CA LEU A 28 -9.70 13.18 1.90
C LEU A 28 -9.87 13.64 3.34
N ILE A 29 -9.37 14.82 3.70
CA ILE A 29 -9.55 15.36 5.07
C ILE A 29 -11.01 15.74 5.36
N THR A 30 -11.78 16.14 4.34
CA THR A 30 -13.15 16.64 4.52
C THR A 30 -14.19 15.52 4.50
N TYR A 31 -14.04 14.55 3.59
CA TYR A 31 -15.08 13.56 3.30
C TYR A 31 -14.59 12.12 3.42
N GLY A 32 -13.38 11.83 2.95
CA GLY A 32 -12.89 10.45 2.83
C GLY A 32 -12.38 9.83 4.13
N GLY A 33 -11.89 10.68 5.04
CA GLY A 33 -11.10 10.29 6.20
C GLY A 33 -9.74 9.73 5.78
N LEU A 34 -8.67 10.44 6.13
CA LEU A 34 -7.31 9.98 5.93
C LEU A 34 -6.89 9.11 7.13
N PRO A 35 -6.46 7.85 6.93
CA PRO A 35 -5.83 7.07 8.00
C PRO A 35 -4.66 7.84 8.63
N ALA A 36 -4.40 7.60 9.91
CA ALA A 36 -3.17 8.08 10.54
C ALA A 36 -1.96 7.58 9.73
N ASP A 37 -0.94 8.44 9.57
CA ASP A 37 0.31 8.11 8.85
C ASP A 37 0.08 7.61 7.41
N SER A 38 -0.83 8.28 6.69
CA SER A 38 -1.04 8.07 5.26
C SER A 38 0.01 8.79 4.41
N TYR A 39 0.37 8.20 3.27
CA TYR A 39 1.37 8.72 2.35
C TYR A 39 0.97 8.46 0.88
N ILE A 40 1.50 9.28 -0.02
CA ILE A 40 1.31 9.10 -1.46
C ILE A 40 2.26 8.01 -1.96
N VAL A 41 1.70 6.97 -2.55
CA VAL A 41 2.44 5.89 -3.22
C VAL A 41 2.75 6.29 -4.66
N GLN A 42 1.77 6.89 -5.33
CA GLN A 42 1.88 7.29 -6.73
C GLN A 42 1.05 8.54 -6.98
N ALA A 43 1.61 9.45 -7.77
CA ALA A 43 0.91 10.56 -8.39
C ALA A 43 1.26 10.57 -9.88
N LYS A 44 0.25 10.54 -10.76
CA LYS A 44 0.46 10.57 -12.20
C LYS A 44 -0.65 11.29 -12.93
N THR A 45 -0.29 11.96 -14.03
CA THR A 45 -1.25 12.46 -15.02
C THR A 45 -1.74 11.29 -15.87
N LEU A 46 -3.03 11.27 -16.23
CA LEU A 46 -3.61 10.23 -17.08
C LEU A 46 -3.51 10.67 -18.54
N GLU A 47 -2.92 9.81 -19.39
CA GLU A 47 -2.58 10.17 -20.78
C GLU A 47 -3.78 10.38 -21.71
N HIS A 48 -4.94 9.81 -21.36
CA HIS A 48 -6.14 9.83 -22.22
C HIS A 48 -7.08 11.01 -21.99
N ASP A 49 -6.82 11.84 -21.00
CA ASP A 49 -7.68 12.97 -20.66
C ASP A 49 -6.80 14.12 -20.19
N GLU A 50 -6.56 15.07 -21.09
CA GLU A 50 -5.88 16.31 -20.77
C GLU A 50 -6.63 16.92 -19.60
N ARG A 51 -5.94 17.03 -18.46
CA ARG A 51 -6.47 17.46 -17.17
C ARG A 51 -7.06 16.39 -16.25
N SER A 52 -6.64 15.13 -16.40
CA SER A 52 -6.90 14.09 -15.40
C SER A 52 -5.63 13.64 -14.68
N SER A 53 -5.73 13.41 -13.37
CA SER A 53 -4.64 12.94 -12.51
C SER A 53 -5.14 11.87 -11.56
N LYS A 54 -4.35 10.81 -11.38
CA LYS A 54 -4.61 9.76 -10.39
C LYS A 54 -3.61 9.86 -9.25
N PHE A 55 -4.12 9.86 -8.03
CA PHE A 55 -3.35 9.73 -6.81
C PHE A 55 -3.71 8.44 -6.11
N THR A 56 -2.69 7.76 -5.64
CA THR A 56 -2.80 6.52 -4.89
C THR A 56 -2.14 6.74 -3.53
N TYR A 57 -2.89 6.44 -2.46
CA TYR A 57 -2.42 6.54 -1.09
C TYR A 57 -2.47 5.19 -0.42
N ASP A 58 -1.46 4.95 0.40
CA ASP A 58 -1.45 3.89 1.41
C ASP A 58 -1.19 4.54 2.78
N TYR A 59 -1.14 3.71 3.82
CA TYR A 59 -0.95 4.17 5.18
C TYR A 59 -0.10 3.21 5.98
N ARG A 60 0.35 3.69 7.13
CA ARG A 60 1.10 2.90 8.09
C ARG A 60 0.30 2.67 9.34
N TYR A 61 0.53 1.51 9.93
CA TYR A 61 0.13 1.21 11.30
C TYR A 61 1.40 1.04 12.12
N ASN A 62 1.52 1.74 13.25
CA ASN A 62 2.74 1.75 14.08
C ASN A 62 4.05 1.98 13.31
N GLY A 63 4.02 2.85 12.28
CA GLY A 63 5.19 3.20 11.47
C GLY A 63 5.58 2.18 10.39
N ALA A 64 4.82 1.08 10.22
CA ALA A 64 5.03 0.10 9.16
C ALA A 64 3.85 0.11 8.16
N PRO A 65 4.10 -0.03 6.84
CA PRO A 65 3.06 0.00 5.82
C PRO A 65 2.06 -1.14 6.00
N VAL A 66 0.77 -0.85 5.82
CA VAL A 66 -0.28 -1.86 5.69
C VAL A 66 -0.48 -2.16 4.21
N LEU A 67 -0.28 -3.42 3.83
CA LEU A 67 -0.35 -3.92 2.47
C LEU A 67 -1.61 -4.79 2.34
N GLY A 68 -2.37 -4.55 1.28
CA GLY A 68 -3.49 -5.38 0.86
C GLY A 68 -3.45 -5.61 -0.64
N GLU A 69 -4.43 -6.36 -1.16
CA GLU A 69 -4.54 -6.66 -2.61
C GLU A 69 -4.62 -5.41 -3.50
N ARG A 70 -5.09 -4.30 -2.92
CA ARG A 70 -5.24 -3.00 -3.58
C ARG A 70 -4.72 -1.91 -2.66
N ASN A 71 -4.31 -0.81 -3.26
CA ASN A 71 -3.97 0.38 -2.50
C ASN A 71 -5.16 0.87 -1.69
N ALA A 72 -4.86 1.45 -0.53
CA ALA A 72 -5.83 1.81 0.48
C ALA A 72 -6.82 2.86 -0.03
N ILE A 73 -6.33 3.82 -0.80
CA ILE A 73 -7.13 4.89 -1.37
C ILE A 73 -6.66 5.19 -2.79
N GLU A 74 -7.60 5.31 -3.71
CA GLU A 74 -7.35 5.83 -5.05
C GLU A 74 -8.31 6.97 -5.34
N ILE A 75 -7.79 8.03 -5.94
CA ILE A 75 -8.58 9.21 -6.29
C ILE A 75 -8.16 9.73 -7.65
N VAL A 76 -9.16 9.99 -8.49
CA VAL A 76 -9.00 10.57 -9.82
C VAL A 76 -9.57 11.97 -9.78
N ILE A 77 -8.72 12.94 -10.11
CA ILE A 77 -9.07 14.34 -10.28
C ILE A 77 -9.17 14.62 -11.77
N THR A 78 -10.27 15.19 -12.22
CA THR A 78 -10.49 15.60 -13.61
C THR A 78 -10.90 17.07 -13.60
N GLN A 79 -10.19 17.92 -14.34
CA GLN A 79 -10.46 19.36 -14.44
C GLN A 79 -10.58 20.06 -13.07
N GLY A 80 -9.73 19.67 -12.12
CA GLY A 80 -9.69 20.25 -10.78
C GLY A 80 -10.74 19.70 -9.80
N GLU A 81 -11.51 18.67 -10.18
CA GLU A 81 -12.57 18.10 -9.35
C GLU A 81 -12.40 16.60 -9.15
N VAL A 82 -12.88 16.09 -8.01
CA VAL A 82 -12.85 14.65 -7.72
C VAL A 82 -13.88 13.94 -8.61
N LYS A 83 -13.39 13.13 -9.55
CA LYS A 83 -14.25 12.36 -10.45
C LYS A 83 -14.54 10.97 -9.92
N ASN A 84 -13.51 10.29 -9.42
CA ASN A 84 -13.63 8.95 -8.85
C ASN A 84 -12.87 8.89 -7.53
N TYR A 85 -13.45 8.18 -6.57
CA TYR A 85 -12.84 7.91 -5.28
C TYR A 85 -13.12 6.45 -4.91
N TYR A 86 -12.05 5.73 -4.58
CA TYR A 86 -12.11 4.37 -4.06
C TYR A 86 -11.34 4.30 -2.75
N ARG A 87 -11.87 3.53 -1.81
CA ARG A 87 -11.31 3.36 -0.47
C ARG A 87 -11.47 1.91 -0.02
N ASN A 88 -10.38 1.31 0.37
CA ASN A 88 -10.32 -0.03 0.96
C ASN A 88 -9.32 -0.02 2.12
N LEU A 89 -9.79 0.30 3.33
CA LEU A 89 -8.91 0.32 4.50
C LEU A 89 -9.04 -0.98 5.28
N GLU A 90 -7.90 -1.60 5.52
CA GLU A 90 -7.76 -2.72 6.45
C GLU A 90 -7.26 -2.19 7.81
N HIS A 91 -8.08 -1.38 8.48
CA HIS A 91 -7.68 -0.84 9.78
C HIS A 91 -7.96 -1.86 10.90
N PRO A 92 -6.98 -2.23 11.74
CA PRO A 92 -7.23 -3.12 12.87
C PRO A 92 -8.22 -2.48 13.83
N VAL A 93 -9.29 -3.20 14.20
CA VAL A 93 -10.34 -2.76 15.15
C VAL A 93 -10.05 -3.20 16.58
N SER A 94 -9.16 -4.17 16.72
CA SER A 94 -8.65 -4.69 17.98
C SER A 94 -7.21 -5.14 17.75
N VAL A 95 -6.42 -5.13 18.82
CA VAL A 95 -5.11 -5.76 18.84
C VAL A 95 -5.29 -7.07 19.58
N ILE A 96 -4.96 -8.19 18.94
CA ILE A 96 -4.88 -9.48 19.62
C ILE A 96 -3.67 -9.36 20.55
N PRO A 97 -3.87 -9.34 21.89
CA PRO A 97 -2.77 -9.20 22.83
C PRO A 97 -2.09 -10.55 22.98
N GLU A 98 -1.35 -10.94 21.96
CA GLU A 98 -0.34 -11.97 22.13
C GLU A 98 1.00 -11.30 22.40
N GLU A 99 1.70 -11.79 23.42
CA GLU A 99 3.09 -11.48 23.76
C GLU A 99 4.08 -11.96 22.68
N GLN A 100 3.68 -11.93 21.41
CA GLN A 100 4.53 -12.30 20.30
C GLN A 100 5.31 -11.06 19.88
N ALA A 101 6.41 -10.81 20.62
CA ALA A 101 7.51 -10.06 20.04
C ALA A 101 7.85 -10.66 18.67
N LEU A 102 8.18 -9.81 17.69
CA LEU A 102 8.68 -10.26 16.38
C LEU A 102 9.78 -11.31 16.61
N SER A 103 9.48 -12.56 16.30
CA SER A 103 10.36 -13.70 16.62
C SER A 103 11.39 -13.91 15.51
N ILE A 104 11.06 -13.46 14.31
CA ILE A 104 11.87 -13.59 13.11
C ILE A 104 12.59 -12.27 12.86
N PRO A 105 13.94 -12.23 12.90
CA PRO A 105 14.70 -11.05 12.47
C PRO A 105 14.75 -10.94 10.93
N PRO A 106 15.05 -9.75 10.38
CA PRO A 106 15.10 -9.54 8.93
C PRO A 106 16.13 -10.43 8.22
N THR A 107 17.24 -10.76 8.88
CA THR A 107 18.26 -11.68 8.36
C THR A 107 17.69 -13.08 8.14
N LYS A 108 16.86 -13.56 9.07
CA LYS A 108 16.23 -14.88 8.97
C LYS A 108 15.15 -14.90 7.88
N ALA A 109 14.37 -13.84 7.78
CA ALA A 109 13.43 -13.67 6.67
C ALA A 109 14.15 -13.71 5.32
N LEU A 110 15.31 -13.05 5.20
CA LEU A 110 16.09 -13.11 3.96
C LEU A 110 16.58 -14.52 3.61
N GLU A 111 17.03 -15.31 4.60
CA GLU A 111 17.38 -16.72 4.39
C GLU A 111 16.20 -17.53 3.87
N ILE A 112 15.02 -17.35 4.46
CA ILE A 112 13.77 -18.01 4.05
C ILE A 112 13.40 -17.61 2.62
N ALA A 113 13.45 -16.32 2.29
CA ALA A 113 13.20 -15.80 0.95
C ALA A 113 14.16 -16.42 -0.07
N ALA A 114 15.46 -16.43 0.21
CA ALA A 114 16.46 -17.00 -0.67
C ALA A 114 16.26 -18.51 -0.91
N ALA A 115 15.90 -19.25 0.14
CA ALA A 115 15.59 -20.68 0.03
C ALA A 115 14.36 -20.94 -0.86
N ASN A 116 13.29 -20.16 -0.69
CA ASN A 116 12.07 -20.28 -1.48
C ASN A 116 12.27 -19.82 -2.94
N LEU A 117 13.02 -18.75 -3.20
CA LEU A 117 13.36 -18.31 -4.56
C LEU A 117 14.10 -19.40 -5.34
N ARG A 118 15.09 -20.04 -4.71
CA ARG A 118 15.82 -21.16 -5.33
C ARG A 118 14.88 -22.30 -5.74
N PHE A 119 13.85 -22.56 -4.94
CA PHE A 119 12.85 -23.59 -5.21
C PHE A 119 11.86 -23.17 -6.31
N LEU A 120 11.34 -21.95 -6.26
CA LEU A 120 10.23 -21.50 -7.12
C LEU A 120 10.66 -21.07 -8.52
N ILE A 121 11.78 -20.38 -8.65
CA ILE A 121 12.20 -19.76 -9.92
C ILE A 121 13.55 -20.26 -10.44
N GLY A 122 14.15 -21.23 -9.73
CA GLY A 122 15.44 -21.81 -10.08
C GLY A 122 16.61 -20.86 -9.83
N ALA A 123 17.84 -21.35 -10.02
CA ALA A 123 19.08 -20.62 -9.76
C ALA A 123 19.42 -19.57 -10.83
N GLN A 124 18.49 -18.67 -11.18
CA GLN A 124 18.82 -17.47 -11.99
C GLN A 124 19.28 -16.34 -11.05
N GLU A 125 20.44 -16.56 -10.40
CA GLU A 125 20.99 -15.67 -9.36
C GLU A 125 21.14 -14.20 -9.81
N ASP A 126 21.34 -13.95 -11.10
CA ASP A 126 21.60 -12.60 -11.64
C ASP A 126 20.35 -11.74 -11.88
N LYS A 127 19.15 -12.32 -11.91
CA LYS A 127 17.91 -11.58 -12.24
C LYS A 127 17.17 -11.04 -11.03
N HIS A 128 17.55 -11.47 -9.83
CA HIS A 128 16.75 -11.28 -8.62
C HIS A 128 17.56 -10.51 -7.57
N LYS A 129 17.95 -9.27 -7.92
CA LYS A 129 18.53 -8.34 -6.94
C LYS A 129 17.44 -7.91 -5.97
N ILE A 130 17.75 -8.03 -4.69
CA ILE A 130 16.93 -7.47 -3.61
C ILE A 130 16.98 -5.96 -3.75
N LYS A 131 15.80 -5.36 -3.86
CA LYS A 131 15.59 -3.92 -3.88
C LYS A 131 15.48 -3.38 -2.46
N ASP A 132 14.71 -4.04 -1.61
CA ASP A 132 14.50 -3.64 -0.21
C ASP A 132 14.08 -4.82 0.67
N VAL A 133 14.27 -4.69 1.98
CA VAL A 133 13.74 -5.59 3.01
C VAL A 133 13.19 -4.76 4.15
N TYR A 134 11.88 -4.83 4.37
CA TYR A 134 11.21 -4.00 5.36
C TYR A 134 10.06 -4.74 6.05
N LEU A 135 9.74 -4.29 7.26
CA LEU A 135 8.58 -4.78 8.01
C LEU A 135 7.32 -4.08 7.50
N GLY A 136 6.24 -4.83 7.36
CA GLY A 136 4.92 -4.33 7.05
C GLY A 136 3.84 -5.15 7.74
N TYR A 137 2.60 -4.81 7.47
CA TYR A 137 1.42 -5.53 7.88
C TYR A 137 0.73 -6.07 6.64
N TYR A 138 0.33 -7.33 6.66
CA TYR A 138 -0.33 -7.97 5.52
C TYR A 138 -1.52 -8.77 6.01
N ARG A 139 -2.61 -8.74 5.25
CA ARG A 139 -3.79 -9.55 5.55
C ARG A 139 -3.51 -11.02 5.27
N LEU A 140 -3.74 -11.84 6.29
CA LEU A 140 -3.79 -13.29 6.12
C LEU A 140 -5.24 -13.67 5.84
N ASP A 141 -5.48 -14.39 4.75
CA ASP A 141 -6.78 -15.02 4.54
C ASP A 141 -6.88 -16.23 5.49
N ASP A 142 -7.38 -15.97 6.69
CA ASP A 142 -7.84 -17.01 7.61
C ASP A 142 -9.38 -17.04 7.54
N ASP A 143 -9.94 -18.24 7.34
CA ASP A 143 -11.34 -18.48 6.96
C ASP A 143 -12.37 -18.02 8.02
N ALA A 144 -11.93 -17.52 9.18
CA ALA A 144 -12.79 -17.14 10.30
C ALA A 144 -12.72 -15.66 10.71
N GLU A 145 -11.59 -14.97 10.52
CA GLU A 145 -11.38 -13.58 10.97
C GLU A 145 -10.44 -12.80 10.03
N TYR A 146 -10.74 -11.52 9.79
CA TYR A 146 -9.86 -10.60 9.06
C TYR A 146 -8.67 -10.21 9.93
N VAL A 147 -7.61 -11.03 9.90
CA VAL A 147 -6.39 -10.80 10.69
C VAL A 147 -5.31 -10.18 9.81
N ILE A 148 -4.74 -9.09 10.30
CA ILE A 148 -3.58 -8.45 9.70
C ILE A 148 -2.38 -8.77 10.59
N SER A 149 -1.38 -9.43 10.01
CA SER A 149 -0.20 -9.91 10.73
C SER A 149 1.04 -9.11 10.33
N PRO A 150 2.01 -8.89 11.23
CA PRO A 150 3.31 -8.34 10.85
C PRO A 150 4.06 -9.34 9.96
N VAL A 151 4.63 -8.83 8.86
CA VAL A 151 5.37 -9.61 7.87
C VAL A 151 6.66 -8.90 7.47
N TRP A 152 7.69 -9.69 7.19
CA TRP A 152 8.84 -9.21 6.43
C TRP A 152 8.53 -9.28 4.95
N ILE A 153 8.68 -8.13 4.27
CA ILE A 153 8.61 -8.05 2.82
C ILE A 153 10.03 -8.01 2.28
N VAL A 154 10.37 -8.97 1.44
CA VAL A 154 11.57 -8.96 0.62
C VAL A 154 11.17 -8.54 -0.78
N GLU A 155 11.45 -7.29 -1.13
CA GLU A 155 11.14 -6.74 -2.44
C GLU A 155 12.29 -7.00 -3.40
N LEU A 156 11.99 -7.64 -4.52
CA LEU A 156 12.85 -7.79 -5.68
C LEU A 156 12.32 -6.90 -6.80
N LYS A 157 13.01 -6.87 -7.94
CA LYS A 157 12.64 -6.00 -9.07
C LYS A 157 11.18 -6.15 -9.50
N ASP A 158 10.73 -7.40 -9.63
CA ASP A 158 9.42 -7.73 -10.22
C ASP A 158 8.57 -8.62 -9.28
N ILE A 159 9.07 -8.93 -8.08
CA ILE A 159 8.46 -9.89 -7.15
C ILE A 159 8.57 -9.37 -5.71
N LYS A 160 7.55 -9.59 -4.90
CA LYS A 160 7.57 -9.42 -3.44
C LYS A 160 7.33 -10.76 -2.76
N ILE A 161 8.12 -11.04 -1.74
CA ILE A 161 7.97 -12.23 -0.90
C ILE A 161 7.56 -11.80 0.48
N PHE A 162 6.49 -12.41 0.99
CA PHE A 162 5.92 -12.09 2.28
C PHE A 162 6.23 -13.23 3.24
N ILE A 163 6.85 -12.91 4.38
CA ILE A 163 7.25 -13.88 5.38
C ILE A 163 6.65 -13.48 6.71
N ASP A 164 5.93 -14.41 7.34
CA ASP A 164 5.33 -14.21 8.66
C ASP A 164 6.43 -13.84 9.67
N ALA A 165 6.36 -12.65 10.27
CA ALA A 165 7.38 -12.16 11.19
C ALA A 165 7.31 -12.81 12.58
N LEU A 166 6.27 -13.61 12.84
CA LEU A 166 6.02 -14.34 14.08
C LEU A 166 6.34 -15.84 13.95
N LYS A 167 6.17 -16.41 12.75
CA LYS A 167 6.35 -17.86 12.51
C LYS A 167 7.50 -18.21 11.58
N GLY A 168 7.93 -17.28 10.72
CA GLY A 168 9.01 -17.51 9.75
C GLY A 168 8.58 -18.37 8.57
N THR A 169 7.29 -18.43 8.28
CA THR A 169 6.74 -19.13 7.12
C THR A 169 6.49 -18.14 5.99
N MET A 170 6.78 -18.55 4.75
CA MET A 170 6.39 -17.77 3.58
C MET A 170 4.86 -17.80 3.45
N ILE A 171 4.27 -16.62 3.29
CA ILE A 171 2.82 -16.41 3.19
C ILE A 171 2.39 -16.32 1.73
N SER A 172 3.03 -15.43 0.96
CA SER A 172 2.68 -15.16 -0.44
C SER A 172 3.91 -14.80 -1.28
N LEU A 173 3.72 -14.88 -2.59
CA LEU A 173 4.59 -14.38 -3.65
C LEU A 173 3.73 -13.53 -4.60
N ASP A 174 4.04 -12.24 -4.72
CA ASP A 174 3.33 -11.30 -5.59
C ASP A 174 4.24 -10.72 -6.67
#